data_AF-A0A937YRR8-F1
#
_entry.id   AF-A0A937YRR8-F1
#
_cell.length_a   1.000
_cell.length_b   1.000
_cell.length_c   1.000
_cell.angle_alpha   90.00
_cell.angle_beta   90.00
_cell.angle_gamma   90.00
#
_symmetry.space_group_name_H-M   'P 1'
#
loop_
_entity.id
_entity.type
_entity.pdbx_description
1 polymer ?
#
loop_
_entity_poly.entity_id
_entity_poly.type
_entity_poly.pdbx_seq_one_letter_code
_entity_poly.pdbx_strand_id
1 'polypeptide(L)'
;MAMPRFSAILGVTLGLGLLSGVADAADRDSFNALIGQGYELKSVAVVAVELAKRINPNVEYDTAVISLQKGTSVAVCYFGLASWIELNKESLANPTTCDVR
;
A
#
# COMPACT_ATOMS: atom_id res chain seq x y z
N MET A 1 -6.33 1.14 -67.94
CA MET A 1 -4.88 1.17 -68.18
C MET A 1 -4.31 2.32 -67.36
N ALA A 2 -3.66 2.05 -66.23
CA ALA A 2 -3.10 3.09 -65.35
C ALA A 2 -1.75 2.59 -64.82
N MET A 3 -0.72 3.43 -65.01
CA MET A 3 0.66 3.23 -64.60
C MET A 3 0.85 3.38 -63.07
N PRO A 4 1.91 2.78 -62.50
CA PRO A 4 2.12 2.69 -61.07
C PRO A 4 2.76 3.97 -60.51
N ARG A 5 2.44 4.29 -59.25
CA ARG A 5 2.99 5.44 -58.55
C ARG A 5 3.49 5.04 -57.15
N PHE A 6 4.78 5.30 -56.98
CA PHE A 6 5.52 5.64 -55.77
C PHE A 6 5.77 4.55 -54.70
N SER A 7 7.01 4.09 -54.77
CA SER A 7 7.94 3.66 -53.73
C SER A 7 7.52 3.81 -52.27
N ALA A 8 7.74 2.70 -51.57
CA ALA A 8 7.81 2.51 -50.14
C ALA A 8 8.57 3.62 -49.40
N ILE A 9 8.00 4.08 -48.29
CA ILE A 9 8.74 4.60 -47.15
C ILE A 9 8.37 3.73 -45.95
N LEU A 10 9.35 2.93 -45.52
CA LEU A 10 9.38 2.21 -44.26
C LEU A 10 9.27 3.24 -43.12
N GLY A 11 8.17 3.23 -42.38
CA GLY A 11 8.01 3.98 -41.14
C GLY A 11 7.72 3.00 -40.01
N VAL A 12 8.75 2.33 -39.50
CA VAL A 12 8.63 1.57 -38.24
C VAL A 12 8.62 2.59 -37.10
N THR A 13 7.44 3.04 -36.70
CA THR A 13 7.25 3.74 -35.43
C THR A 13 7.26 2.70 -34.31
N LEU A 14 8.43 2.53 -33.70
CA LEU A 14 8.59 1.96 -32.35
C LEU A 14 7.87 2.88 -31.36
N GLY A 15 6.55 2.74 -31.26
CA GLY A 15 5.78 3.26 -30.15
C GLY A 15 6.15 2.46 -28.92
N LEU A 16 7.13 2.94 -28.16
CA LEU A 16 7.36 2.56 -26.77
C LEU A 16 6.01 2.63 -26.05
N GLY A 17 5.41 1.48 -25.80
CA GLY A 17 4.36 1.32 -24.82
C GLY A 17 4.94 1.69 -23.47
N LEU A 18 4.80 2.96 -23.10
CA LEU A 18 4.89 3.40 -21.71
C LEU A 18 3.81 2.64 -20.96
N LEU A 19 4.20 1.50 -20.38
CA LEU A 19 3.53 0.93 -19.23
C LEU A 19 3.66 1.97 -18.12
N SER A 20 2.78 2.96 -18.17
CA SER A 20 2.45 3.83 -17.05
C SER A 20 1.83 2.91 -16.00
N GLY A 21 2.67 2.24 -15.23
CA GLY A 21 2.27 1.69 -13.96
C GLY A 21 1.77 2.86 -13.15
N VAL A 22 0.45 3.03 -13.12
CA VAL A 22 -0.20 3.85 -12.09
C VAL A 22 0.20 3.15 -10.81
N ALA A 23 1.18 3.72 -10.12
CA ALA A 23 1.32 3.45 -8.71
C ALA A 23 0.02 3.98 -8.12
N ASP A 24 -0.96 3.10 -7.92
CA ASP A 24 -2.12 3.40 -7.08
C ASP A 24 -1.54 4.00 -5.81
N ALA A 25 -1.78 5.30 -5.62
CA ALA A 25 -1.42 5.95 -4.38
C ALA A 25 -2.14 5.15 -3.30
N ALA A 26 -1.37 4.40 -2.50
CA ALA A 26 -1.95 3.57 -1.45
C ALA A 26 -2.83 4.48 -0.60
N ASP A 27 -4.13 4.21 -0.61
CA ASP A 27 -5.06 5.02 0.14
C ASP A 27 -4.71 4.83 1.62
N ARG A 28 -4.58 5.94 2.35
CA ARG A 28 -4.07 5.96 3.71
C ARG A 28 -5.12 6.50 4.64
N ASP A 29 -5.38 5.75 5.69
CA ASP A 29 -6.37 6.13 6.69
C ASP A 29 -5.91 5.75 8.10
N SER A 30 -6.65 6.24 9.08
CA SER A 30 -6.45 5.90 10.48
C SER A 30 -7.21 4.62 10.84
N PHE A 31 -6.71 3.88 11.83
CA PHE A 31 -7.41 2.69 12.32
C PHE A 31 -8.84 3.01 12.78
N ASN A 32 -9.02 4.11 13.53
CA ASN A 32 -10.35 4.51 14.02
C ASN A 32 -11.33 4.82 12.89
N ALA A 33 -10.87 5.47 11.82
CA ALA A 33 -11.70 5.74 10.66
C ALA A 33 -12.11 4.45 9.94
N LEU A 34 -11.17 3.52 9.75
CA LEU A 34 -11.45 2.23 9.12
C LEU A 34 -12.45 1.38 9.93
N ILE A 35 -12.31 1.34 11.26
CA ILE A 35 -13.31 0.69 12.12
C ILE A 35 -14.68 1.37 11.98
N GLY A 36 -14.73 2.71 11.96
CA GLY A 36 -15.96 3.47 11.73
C GLY A 36 -16.60 3.21 10.36
N GLN A 37 -15.80 2.87 9.36
CA GLN A 37 -16.26 2.47 8.02
C GLN A 37 -16.74 1.01 7.96
N GLY A 38 -16.63 0.24 9.04
CA GLY A 38 -17.06 -1.15 9.11
C GLY A 38 -16.01 -2.17 8.66
N TYR A 39 -14.73 -1.80 8.69
CA TYR A 39 -13.66 -2.80 8.60
C TYR A 39 -13.61 -3.63 9.88
N GLU A 40 -13.38 -4.93 9.71
CA GLU A 40 -13.27 -5.88 10.81
C GLU A 40 -11.81 -6.26 11.05
N LEU A 41 -11.43 -6.40 12.33
CA LEU A 41 -10.15 -6.94 12.74
C LEU A 41 -10.04 -8.43 12.35
N LYS A 42 -9.04 -8.77 11.54
CA LYS A 42 -8.80 -10.16 11.10
C LYS A 42 -7.61 -10.79 11.80
N SER A 43 -6.53 -10.04 11.99
CA SER A 43 -5.35 -10.55 12.69
C SER A 43 -4.51 -9.43 13.30
N VAL A 44 -3.73 -9.81 14.31
CA VAL A 44 -2.67 -9.01 14.91
C VAL A 44 -1.42 -9.89 14.95
N ALA A 45 -0.35 -9.43 14.32
CA ALA A 45 0.95 -10.06 14.40
C ALA A 45 1.93 -9.09 15.06
N VAL A 46 2.91 -9.64 15.78
CA VAL A 46 3.99 -8.84 16.38
C VAL A 46 5.28 -9.15 15.64
N VAL A 47 5.93 -8.11 15.16
CA VAL A 47 7.27 -8.17 14.57
C VAL A 47 8.25 -7.62 15.59
N ALA A 48 9.09 -8.50 16.13
CA ALA A 48 10.15 -8.11 17.05
C ALA A 48 11.15 -7.16 16.38
N VAL A 49 11.64 -6.18 17.12
CA VAL A 49 12.56 -5.15 16.63
C VAL A 49 13.85 -5.75 16.06
N GLU A 50 14.36 -6.84 16.64
CA GLU A 50 15.56 -7.54 16.15
C GLU A 50 15.36 -8.15 14.77
N LEU A 51 14.13 -8.58 14.46
CA LEU A 51 13.78 -9.08 13.13
C LEU A 51 13.61 -7.91 12.16
N ALA A 52 12.87 -6.87 12.56
CA ALA A 52 12.61 -5.70 11.73
C ALA A 52 13.90 -4.96 11.32
N LYS A 53 14.87 -4.85 12.24
CA LYS A 53 16.17 -4.21 11.99
C LYS A 53 17.00 -4.86 10.89
N ARG A 54 16.74 -6.13 10.55
CA ARG A 54 17.39 -6.81 9.42
C ARG A 54 16.99 -6.24 8.07
N ILE A 55 15.81 -5.60 8.01
CA ILE A 55 15.24 -5.03 6.77
C ILE A 55 15.35 -3.50 6.82
N ASN A 56 15.01 -2.88 7.95
CA ASN A 56 15.11 -1.43 8.13
C ASN A 56 15.85 -1.13 9.46
N PRO A 57 17.10 -0.66 9.41
CA PRO A 57 17.91 -0.43 10.60
C PRO A 57 17.37 0.69 11.52
N ASN A 58 16.45 1.53 11.02
CA ASN A 58 15.87 2.65 11.76
C ASN A 58 14.65 2.24 12.62
N VAL A 59 14.24 0.97 12.62
CA VAL A 59 13.13 0.52 13.49
C VAL A 59 13.63 0.43 14.92
N GLU A 60 13.00 1.15 15.83
CA GLU A 60 13.44 1.25 17.24
C GLU A 60 12.62 0.39 18.21
N TYR A 61 11.44 -0.08 17.78
CA TYR A 61 10.47 -0.74 18.66
C TYR A 61 9.84 -1.96 17.98
N ASP A 62 9.34 -2.89 18.79
CA ASP A 62 8.46 -3.96 18.32
C ASP A 62 7.24 -3.33 17.64
N THR A 63 6.83 -3.93 16.53
CA THR A 63 5.72 -3.41 15.71
C THR A 63 4.55 -4.38 15.75
N ALA A 64 3.37 -3.89 16.09
CA ALA A 64 2.12 -4.59 15.86
C ALA A 64 1.66 -4.33 14.42
N VAL A 65 1.48 -5.41 13.66
CA VAL A 65 0.93 -5.41 12.31
C VAL A 65 -0.50 -5.94 12.38
N ILE A 66 -1.46 -5.08 12.07
CA ILE A 66 -2.88 -5.38 12.20
C ILE A 66 -3.50 -5.46 10.81
N SER A 67 -4.18 -6.57 10.53
CA SER A 67 -4.94 -6.72 9.28
C SER A 67 -6.41 -6.50 9.54
N LEU A 68 -7.00 -5.61 8.74
CA LEU A 68 -8.41 -5.29 8.71
C LEU A 68 -9.01 -5.66 7.35
N GLN A 69 -10.30 -5.99 7.32
CA GLN A 69 -10.98 -6.30 6.06
C GLN A 69 -12.43 -5.83 6.06
N LYS A 70 -12.87 -5.29 4.92
CA LYS A 70 -14.27 -4.96 4.61
C LYS A 70 -14.62 -5.48 3.22
N GLY A 71 -15.37 -6.58 3.14
CA GLY A 71 -15.65 -7.25 1.87
C GLY A 71 -14.34 -7.68 1.19
N THR A 72 -14.08 -7.15 0.00
CA THR A 72 -12.85 -7.43 -0.76
C THR A 72 -11.70 -6.46 -0.46
N SER A 73 -11.94 -5.37 0.26
CA SER A 73 -10.89 -4.41 0.61
C SER A 73 -10.17 -4.83 1.89
N VAL A 74 -8.85 -4.67 1.89
CA VAL A 74 -7.95 -5.05 2.97
C VAL A 74 -7.14 -3.83 3.38
N ALA A 75 -7.03 -3.60 4.68
CA ALA A 75 -6.13 -2.59 5.21
C ALA A 75 -5.12 -3.23 6.16
N VAL A 76 -3.88 -2.76 6.11
CA VAL A 76 -2.82 -3.19 7.02
C VAL A 76 -2.33 -1.98 7.79
N CYS A 77 -2.46 -2.05 9.12
CA CYS A 77 -2.03 -1.00 10.02
C CYS A 77 -0.75 -1.37 10.77
N TYR A 78 0.11 -0.39 10.99
CA TYR A 78 1.39 -0.55 11.68
C TYR A 78 1.46 0.39 12.89
N PHE A 79 1.68 -0.19 14.06
CA PHE A 79 1.84 0.55 15.31
C PHE A 79 3.06 0.08 16.07
N GLY A 80 3.70 0.97 16.83
CA GLY A 80 4.54 0.52 17.93
C GLY A 80 3.73 -0.35 18.88
N LEU A 81 4.31 -1.46 19.35
CA LEU A 81 3.60 -2.45 20.14
C LEU A 81 3.00 -1.86 21.43
N ALA A 82 3.74 -0.95 22.09
CA ALA A 82 3.24 -0.23 23.27
C ALA A 82 1.98 0.60 22.94
N SER A 83 2.02 1.38 21.86
CA SER A 83 0.87 2.18 21.40
C SER A 83 -0.36 1.33 21.10
N TRP A 84 -0.16 0.12 20.56
CA TRP A 84 -1.25 -0.83 20.30
C TRP A 84 -1.83 -1.40 21.60
N ILE A 85 -0.99 -1.88 22.52
CA ILE A 85 -1.45 -2.47 23.80
C ILE A 85 -2.19 -1.44 24.65
N GLU A 86 -1.73 -0.20 24.66
CA GLU A 86 -2.34 0.90 25.40
C GLU A 86 -3.57 1.50 24.69
N LEU A 87 -3.87 1.05 23.46
CA LEU A 87 -4.90 1.63 22.60
C LEU A 87 -4.75 3.16 22.51
N ASN A 88 -3.52 3.61 22.30
CA ASN A 88 -3.15 5.03 22.33
C ASN A 88 -3.97 5.82 21.29
N LYS A 89 -4.80 6.75 21.77
CA LYS A 89 -5.78 7.46 20.94
C LYS A 89 -5.16 8.24 19.79
N GLU A 90 -4.02 8.88 20.02
CA GLU A 90 -3.32 9.67 19.00
C GLU A 90 -2.79 8.78 17.89
N SER A 91 -2.19 7.64 18.25
CA SER A 91 -1.71 6.65 17.29
C SER A 91 -2.87 6.10 16.46
N LEU A 92 -3.96 5.66 17.11
CA LEU A 92 -5.12 5.07 16.43
C LEU A 92 -5.88 6.05 15.51
N ALA A 93 -5.75 7.36 15.74
CA ALA A 93 -6.35 8.41 14.93
C ALA A 93 -5.42 8.96 13.84
N ASN A 94 -4.15 8.54 13.79
CA ASN A 94 -3.20 9.04 12.81
C ASN A 94 -3.50 8.44 11.41
N PRO A 95 -3.77 9.28 10.39
CA PRO A 95 -4.19 8.83 9.05
C PRO A 95 -3.09 8.14 8.24
N THR A 96 -1.86 8.07 8.76
CA THR A 96 -0.72 7.44 8.07
C THR A 96 -0.42 6.03 8.57
N THR A 97 -1.21 5.53 9.52
CA THR A 97 -0.92 4.26 10.20
C THR A 97 -1.43 3.04 9.46
N CYS A 98 -2.41 3.20 8.57
CA CYS A 98 -2.95 2.10 7.78
C CYS A 98 -2.80 2.36 6.27
N ASP A 99 -2.32 1.35 5.56
CA ASP A 99 -2.34 1.30 4.10
C ASP A 99 -3.54 0.45 3.65
N VAL A 100 -4.42 1.01 2.81
CA VAL A 100 -5.62 0.36 2.28
C VAL A 100 -5.37 -0.15 0.85
N ARG A 101 -5.95 -1.31 0.53
CA ARG A 101 -5.85 -2.02 -0.76
C ARG A 101 -7.20 -2.53 -1.23
#